data_AF-A0A8J1VTX9-F1
#
_entry.id   AF-A0A8J1VTX9-F1
#
_cell.length_a   1.000
_cell.length_b   1.000
_cell.length_c   1.000
_cell.angle_alpha   90.00
_cell.angle_beta   90.00
_cell.angle_gamma   90.00
#
_symmetry.space_group_name_H-M   'P 1'
#
loop_
_entity.id
_entity.type
_entity.pdbx_description
1 polymer ?
#
loop_
_entity_poly.entity_id
_entity_poly.type
_entity_poly.pdbx_seq_one_letter_code
_entity_poly.pdbx_strand_id
1 'polypeptide(L)'
;MSFLKFGRARSPPSTPSSPPDDQGKRYPRSNWETSATLSPPSANVCPVIDIQVPLYGAAFLTPPEDALIHSQTYGGPPVYDLLLHGVLQIEFPDEQTSFRIRCRRIIIGFRAIAKLDLGPSRLGEEDVILERKVVIEPQEGITLDKIRKFDFSLILPSTVASRDFYDHGTNNRGEINNLLYAEVEGVPITTNARSRSSSPLSRRLRTGSSSSAQQISHLDSLSSPDSHVPLPRPPEYETEQTDATGSDAVEWLEGTHTAERIVRLQRNPDPTGGPNTLDERTSGMTAGLGQYDLRIFTDLWTVSCLLKATIAITDIPSSTTIFCFRVYLSQTHNITSPRDGKESTMSHRYLVMEEGVRPGEAHVFPGREWQALYRGKAAGGVGMEDGDGVLVIESLGRLSENDSHVRMTTLPGVVTPIRVSHILETQIFFSVHGFDARDQPVLKNGPGQLRIMRLQTRVVLPACTIIPALLHLPDYDHPEVVEYFKHPNEIWKICACNYSMEEMKQRMRDVERQREENERAAEKAVGAKEDAERGRDWHGEGSHRL
;
A
#
# COMPACT_ATOMS: atom_id res chain seq x y z
N MET A 1 47.47 -11.09 -6.94
CA MET A 1 47.82 -9.67 -6.68
C MET A 1 48.39 -9.04 -7.94
N SER A 2 47.63 -8.19 -8.62
CA SER A 2 48.10 -7.32 -9.70
C SER A 2 47.12 -6.15 -9.82
N PHE A 3 47.57 -4.97 -9.41
CA PHE A 3 46.82 -3.71 -9.50
C PHE A 3 47.04 -3.09 -10.89
N LEU A 4 45.96 -2.83 -11.61
CA LEU A 4 45.98 -2.01 -12.83
C LEU A 4 45.47 -0.60 -12.51
N LYS A 5 46.37 0.36 -12.73
CA LYS A 5 46.18 1.82 -12.67
C LYS A 5 45.22 2.29 -13.76
N PHE A 6 44.27 3.16 -13.39
CA PHE A 6 43.58 4.03 -14.35
C PHE A 6 43.92 5.50 -14.09
N GLY A 7 44.12 6.21 -15.21
CA GLY A 7 44.73 7.53 -15.29
C GLY A 7 43.79 8.69 -14.95
N ARG A 8 44.45 9.81 -14.63
CA ARG A 8 43.90 11.14 -14.40
C ARG A 8 43.19 11.69 -15.65
N ALA A 9 41.96 12.15 -15.49
CA ALA A 9 41.30 13.08 -16.40
C ALA A 9 41.18 14.47 -15.75
N ARG A 10 41.36 15.51 -16.57
CA ARG A 10 41.41 16.93 -16.21
C ARG A 10 40.02 17.48 -15.90
N SER A 11 39.93 18.36 -14.91
CA SER A 11 38.77 19.20 -14.61
C SER A 11 38.70 20.43 -15.53
N PRO A 12 37.50 20.88 -15.95
CA PRO A 12 37.27 22.25 -16.40
C PRO A 12 36.69 23.11 -15.25
N PRO A 13 36.96 24.43 -15.22
CA PRO A 13 36.30 25.35 -14.31
C PRO A 13 35.07 25.99 -14.99
N SER A 14 33.95 26.05 -14.28
CA SER A 14 32.89 27.01 -14.60
C SER A 14 32.11 27.33 -13.33
N THR A 15 32.15 28.59 -12.95
CA THR A 15 31.37 29.27 -11.92
C THR A 15 29.87 29.24 -12.24
N PRO A 16 28.97 29.05 -11.25
CA PRO A 16 27.55 29.25 -11.46
C PRO A 16 27.21 30.74 -11.39
N SER A 17 26.61 31.26 -12.47
CA SER A 17 25.88 32.52 -12.49
C SER A 17 24.57 32.36 -11.72
N SER A 18 24.24 33.35 -10.88
CA SER A 18 23.00 33.47 -10.11
C SER A 18 21.74 33.28 -10.98
N PRO A 19 20.67 32.64 -10.47
CA PRO A 19 19.42 32.55 -11.21
C PRO A 19 18.68 33.90 -11.17
N PRO A 20 17.96 34.26 -12.26
CA PRO A 20 17.16 35.47 -12.33
C PRO A 20 15.88 35.34 -11.47
N ASP A 21 15.44 36.47 -10.92
CA ASP A 21 14.17 36.63 -10.19
C ASP A 21 12.96 36.13 -11.03
N ASP A 22 12.42 34.97 -10.65
CA ASP A 22 11.20 34.39 -11.22
C ASP A 22 9.97 34.98 -10.50
N GLN A 23 9.65 36.24 -10.80
CA GLN A 23 8.39 36.85 -10.36
C GLN A 23 7.22 36.29 -11.19
N GLY A 24 6.45 35.38 -10.59
CA GLY A 24 4.99 35.32 -10.82
C GLY A 24 4.45 34.26 -11.80
N LYS A 25 5.21 33.22 -12.16
CA LYS A 25 4.60 32.06 -12.83
C LYS A 25 3.87 31.19 -11.80
N ARG A 26 2.55 31.34 -11.71
CA ARG A 26 1.69 30.35 -11.05
C ARG A 26 1.81 29.04 -11.83
N TYR A 27 2.58 28.10 -11.29
CA TYR A 27 2.65 26.73 -11.82
C TYR A 27 1.23 26.12 -11.80
N PRO A 28 0.85 25.34 -12.82
CA PRO A 28 -0.43 24.65 -12.83
C PRO A 28 -0.52 23.77 -11.59
N ARG A 29 -1.48 24.08 -10.71
CA ARG A 29 -1.77 23.26 -9.54
C ARG A 29 -2.11 21.85 -10.00
N SER A 30 -1.59 20.89 -9.27
CA SER A 30 -1.83 19.50 -9.56
C SER A 30 -3.30 19.10 -9.40
N ASN A 31 -3.74 18.10 -10.17
CA ASN A 31 -5.09 17.51 -10.02
C ASN A 31 -5.31 16.86 -8.63
N TRP A 32 -4.29 16.77 -7.77
CA TRP A 32 -4.38 16.26 -6.40
C TRP A 32 -4.41 17.37 -5.34
N GLU A 33 -3.94 18.58 -5.64
CA GLU A 33 -4.03 19.74 -4.75
C GLU A 33 -5.42 20.36 -4.75
N THR A 34 -6.10 20.33 -5.90
CA THR A 34 -7.37 21.03 -6.08
C THR A 34 -8.47 20.09 -6.52
N SER A 35 -9.60 20.18 -5.83
CA SER A 35 -10.83 19.51 -6.24
C SER A 35 -11.29 20.11 -7.57
N ALA A 36 -11.45 19.28 -8.61
CA ALA A 36 -11.89 19.78 -9.91
C ALA A 36 -13.39 20.14 -9.81
N THR A 37 -13.71 21.43 -9.82
CA THR A 37 -15.10 21.88 -9.82
C THR A 37 -15.72 21.68 -11.21
N LEU A 38 -16.84 20.99 -11.24
CA LEU A 38 -17.70 20.83 -12.40
C LEU A 38 -18.97 21.65 -12.17
N SER A 39 -19.13 22.70 -12.96
CA SER A 39 -20.31 23.55 -12.97
C SER A 39 -21.17 23.25 -14.20
N PRO A 40 -22.51 23.36 -14.11
CA PRO A 40 -23.37 23.25 -15.28
C PRO A 40 -22.96 24.30 -16.33
N PRO A 41 -22.89 23.94 -17.62
CA PRO A 41 -22.42 24.86 -18.67
C PRO A 41 -23.34 26.07 -18.89
N SER A 42 -24.58 26.00 -18.41
CA SER A 42 -25.58 27.07 -18.52
C SER A 42 -25.79 27.84 -17.21
N ALA A 43 -24.99 27.60 -16.17
CA ALA A 43 -25.11 28.33 -14.91
C ALA A 43 -24.51 29.74 -15.07
N ASN A 44 -25.25 30.76 -14.61
CA ASN A 44 -24.76 32.15 -14.68
C ASN A 44 -23.52 32.40 -13.82
N VAL A 45 -23.40 31.66 -12.70
CA VAL A 45 -22.28 31.75 -11.76
C VAL A 45 -21.60 30.40 -11.64
N CYS A 46 -20.27 30.40 -11.68
CA CYS A 46 -19.44 29.21 -11.53
C CYS A 46 -18.57 29.33 -10.27
N PRO A 47 -19.03 28.85 -9.10
CA PRO A 47 -18.18 28.81 -7.92
C PRO A 47 -16.98 27.89 -8.14
N VAL A 48 -15.89 28.18 -7.44
CA VAL A 48 -14.78 27.26 -7.18
C VAL A 48 -15.09 26.55 -5.87
N ILE A 49 -15.22 25.23 -5.94
CA ILE A 49 -15.49 24.36 -4.80
C ILE A 49 -14.23 23.57 -4.50
N ASP A 50 -13.68 23.76 -3.30
CA ASP A 50 -12.46 23.10 -2.84
C ASP A 50 -12.70 22.33 -1.54
N ILE A 51 -12.42 21.03 -1.56
CA ILE A 51 -12.50 20.15 -0.39
C ILE A 51 -11.11 20.06 0.23
N GLN A 52 -10.91 20.71 1.36
CA GLN A 52 -9.65 20.69 2.11
C GLN A 52 -9.71 19.62 3.19
N VAL A 53 -8.70 18.76 3.21
CA VAL A 53 -8.53 17.71 4.23
C VAL A 53 -7.07 17.66 4.67
N PRO A 54 -6.79 17.27 5.93
CA PRO A 54 -5.43 17.09 6.43
C PRO A 54 -4.62 16.13 5.56
N LEU A 55 -3.28 16.26 5.64
CA LEU A 55 -2.33 15.32 5.03
C LEU A 55 -2.56 15.09 3.53
N TYR A 56 -3.05 16.13 2.82
CA TYR A 56 -3.40 16.07 1.39
C TYR A 56 -4.40 14.95 1.03
N GLY A 57 -5.21 14.50 2.00
CA GLY A 57 -6.18 13.43 1.81
C GLY A 57 -5.63 12.03 2.08
N ALA A 58 -4.48 11.90 2.75
CA ALA A 58 -4.06 10.64 3.34
C ALA A 58 -4.72 10.42 4.72
N ALA A 59 -5.26 9.23 4.93
CA ALA A 59 -5.93 8.82 6.15
C ALA A 59 -5.43 7.44 6.57
N PHE A 60 -5.02 7.33 7.84
CA PHE A 60 -4.55 6.07 8.43
C PHE A 60 -5.69 5.41 9.20
N LEU A 61 -6.01 4.19 8.81
CA LEU A 61 -7.03 3.37 9.44
C LEU A 61 -6.34 2.31 10.32
N THR A 62 -6.97 2.02 11.45
CA THR A 62 -6.59 0.87 12.27
C THR A 62 -6.90 -0.43 11.48
N PRO A 63 -6.04 -1.46 11.57
CA PRO A 63 -6.35 -2.78 11.03
C PRO A 63 -7.70 -3.32 11.56
N PRO A 64 -8.52 -3.96 10.71
CA PRO A 64 -9.82 -4.50 11.16
C PRO A 64 -9.70 -5.55 12.27
N GLU A 65 -8.63 -6.34 12.28
CA GLU A 65 -8.41 -7.37 13.30
C GLU A 65 -8.28 -6.78 14.70
N ASP A 66 -7.52 -5.69 14.86
CA ASP A 66 -7.41 -4.97 16.12
C ASP A 66 -8.77 -4.44 16.59
N ALA A 67 -9.60 -4.01 15.64
CA ALA A 67 -10.96 -3.60 15.93
C ALA A 67 -11.85 -4.74 16.43
N LEU A 68 -11.69 -5.93 15.87
CA LEU A 68 -12.37 -7.13 16.35
C LEU A 68 -11.86 -7.54 17.73
N ILE A 69 -10.56 -7.52 17.98
CA ILE A 69 -9.96 -7.86 19.28
C ILE A 69 -10.47 -6.91 20.37
N HIS A 70 -10.52 -5.60 20.10
CA HIS A 70 -11.08 -4.63 21.04
C HIS A 70 -12.56 -4.89 21.30
N SER A 71 -13.35 -5.14 20.25
CA SER A 71 -14.77 -5.47 20.41
C SER A 71 -14.98 -6.69 21.31
N GLN A 72 -14.20 -7.76 21.10
CA GLN A 72 -14.22 -8.97 21.92
C GLN A 72 -13.76 -8.73 23.36
N THR A 73 -12.76 -7.87 23.56
CA THR A 73 -12.17 -7.58 24.87
C THR A 73 -13.08 -6.73 25.74
N TYR A 74 -13.77 -5.74 25.15
CA TYR A 74 -14.55 -4.73 25.88
C TYR A 74 -16.06 -4.91 25.79
N GLY A 75 -16.57 -5.91 25.05
CA GLY A 75 -17.99 -6.23 25.00
C GLY A 75 -18.86 -5.17 24.33
N GLY A 76 -18.30 -4.44 23.36
CA GLY A 76 -18.99 -3.36 22.63
C GLY A 76 -18.70 -3.42 21.12
N PRO A 77 -19.42 -2.63 20.30
CA PRO A 77 -19.10 -2.50 18.88
C PRO A 77 -17.65 -1.99 18.69
N PRO A 78 -16.95 -2.39 17.62
CA PRO A 78 -15.60 -1.90 17.33
C PRO A 78 -15.60 -0.37 17.24
N VAL A 79 -14.73 0.29 18.00
CA VAL A 79 -14.71 1.76 18.18
C VAL A 79 -13.68 2.45 17.25
N TYR A 80 -12.93 1.71 16.43
CA TYR A 80 -11.86 2.28 15.62
C TYR A 80 -12.31 2.82 14.25
N ASP A 81 -13.45 3.48 14.23
CA ASP A 81 -13.81 4.28 13.07
C ASP A 81 -12.93 5.52 13.04
N LEU A 82 -12.39 5.84 11.86
CA LEU A 82 -11.63 7.06 11.67
C LEU A 82 -12.59 8.23 11.47
N LEU A 83 -12.44 9.28 12.28
CA LEU A 83 -13.12 10.54 12.07
C LEU A 83 -12.32 11.40 11.07
N LEU A 84 -12.77 11.42 9.82
CA LEU A 84 -12.19 12.23 8.76
C LEU A 84 -12.76 13.64 8.82
N HIS A 85 -11.93 14.59 9.24
CA HIS A 85 -12.26 16.02 9.29
C HIS A 85 -11.78 16.76 8.05
N GLY A 86 -12.49 17.81 7.67
CA GLY A 86 -12.09 18.70 6.60
C GLY A 86 -12.91 19.97 6.56
N VAL A 87 -12.57 20.82 5.58
CA VAL A 87 -13.24 22.10 5.30
C VAL A 87 -13.66 22.11 3.84
N LEU A 88 -14.94 22.32 3.58
CA LEU A 88 -15.42 22.68 2.25
C LEU A 88 -15.33 24.20 2.09
N GLN A 89 -14.51 24.67 1.16
CA GLN A 89 -14.46 26.07 0.76
C GLN A 89 -15.23 26.27 -0.54
N ILE A 90 -16.14 27.24 -0.56
CA ILE A 90 -16.84 27.70 -1.75
C ILE A 90 -16.41 29.15 -1.97
N GLU A 91 -15.85 29.43 -3.14
CA GLU A 91 -15.34 30.73 -3.52
C GLU A 91 -15.96 31.17 -4.84
N PHE A 92 -16.40 32.42 -4.91
CA PHE A 92 -16.98 33.00 -6.10
C PHE A 92 -16.04 34.06 -6.70
N PRO A 93 -15.94 34.18 -8.03
CA PRO A 93 -15.05 35.14 -8.67
C PRO A 93 -15.42 36.60 -8.37
N ASP A 94 -14.40 37.43 -8.13
CA ASP A 94 -14.53 38.85 -7.75
C ASP A 94 -15.38 39.67 -8.71
N GLU A 95 -15.31 39.37 -10.01
CA GLU A 95 -15.99 40.13 -11.05
C GLU A 95 -17.52 39.91 -11.06
N GLN A 96 -18.01 38.91 -10.32
CA GLN A 96 -19.42 38.49 -10.33
C GLN A 96 -20.13 38.66 -8.98
N THR A 97 -19.46 39.15 -7.92
CA THR A 97 -19.89 38.93 -6.53
C THR A 97 -20.23 40.20 -5.75
N SER A 98 -20.80 41.22 -6.40
CA SER A 98 -21.39 42.35 -5.67
C SER A 98 -22.64 41.95 -4.85
N PHE A 99 -23.15 40.72 -5.00
CA PHE A 99 -24.35 40.22 -4.35
C PHE A 99 -24.12 38.89 -3.62
N ARG A 100 -24.88 38.69 -2.54
CA ARG A 100 -24.97 37.42 -1.80
C ARG A 100 -25.68 36.38 -2.68
N ILE A 101 -25.11 35.19 -2.79
CA ILE A 101 -25.68 34.09 -3.59
C ILE A 101 -26.30 33.07 -2.65
N ARG A 102 -27.48 32.54 -2.96
CA ARG A 102 -28.16 31.54 -2.14
C ARG A 102 -28.17 30.19 -2.85
N CYS A 103 -27.83 29.12 -2.14
CA CYS A 103 -28.00 27.75 -2.62
C CYS A 103 -29.05 27.03 -1.80
N ARG A 104 -29.63 25.97 -2.38
CA ARG A 104 -30.67 25.17 -1.73
C ARG A 104 -30.08 24.24 -0.67
N ARG A 105 -29.04 23.49 -1.03
CA ARG A 105 -28.38 22.54 -0.12
C ARG A 105 -26.92 22.32 -0.49
N ILE A 106 -26.14 21.94 0.52
CA ILE A 106 -24.76 21.51 0.38
C ILE A 106 -24.67 20.06 0.86
N ILE A 107 -24.11 19.18 0.03
CA ILE A 107 -23.82 17.79 0.37
C ILE A 107 -22.32 17.62 0.37
N ILE A 108 -21.78 17.01 1.43
CA ILE A 108 -20.38 16.60 1.50
C ILE A 108 -20.35 15.12 1.85
N GLY A 109 -19.68 14.31 1.04
CA GLY A 109 -19.67 12.87 1.25
C GLY A 109 -18.35 12.21 0.90
N PHE A 110 -18.24 10.97 1.34
CA PHE A 110 -17.20 10.02 1.02
C PHE A 110 -17.84 8.82 0.34
N ARG A 111 -17.23 8.33 -0.74
CA ARG A 111 -17.62 7.11 -1.44
C ARG A 111 -16.40 6.23 -1.72
N ALA A 112 -16.51 4.94 -1.40
CA ALA A 112 -15.60 3.90 -1.85
C ALA A 112 -16.27 3.14 -2.98
N ILE A 113 -15.74 3.24 -4.19
CA ILE A 113 -16.32 2.66 -5.41
C ILE A 113 -15.38 1.59 -5.96
N ALA A 114 -15.89 0.38 -6.16
CA ALA A 114 -15.24 -0.65 -6.96
C ALA A 114 -15.68 -0.55 -8.42
N LYS A 115 -14.72 -0.54 -9.34
CA LYS A 115 -14.92 -0.64 -10.78
C LYS A 115 -14.24 -1.91 -11.26
N LEU A 116 -15.01 -2.87 -11.73
CA LEU A 116 -14.53 -4.18 -12.15
C LEU A 116 -14.86 -4.40 -13.63
N ASP A 117 -13.85 -4.55 -14.47
CA ASP A 117 -13.97 -5.13 -15.79
C ASP A 117 -13.69 -6.64 -15.66
N LEU A 118 -14.72 -7.45 -15.81
CA LEU A 118 -14.66 -8.92 -15.72
C LEU A 118 -14.57 -9.57 -17.10
N GLY A 119 -14.14 -8.80 -18.10
CA GLY A 119 -13.91 -9.24 -19.47
C GLY A 119 -15.10 -8.99 -20.42
N PRO A 120 -14.91 -9.31 -21.71
CA PRO A 120 -15.83 -8.91 -22.79
C PRO A 120 -17.26 -9.42 -22.63
N SER A 121 -17.44 -10.53 -21.92
CA SER A 121 -18.75 -11.16 -21.69
C SER A 121 -19.58 -10.49 -20.60
N ARG A 122 -18.94 -9.77 -19.67
CA ARG A 122 -19.61 -9.21 -18.48
C ARG A 122 -19.68 -7.69 -18.46
N LEU A 123 -18.85 -7.01 -19.27
CA LEU A 123 -18.70 -5.55 -19.28
C LEU A 123 -18.21 -5.01 -17.92
N GLY A 124 -18.00 -3.69 -17.84
CA GLY A 124 -17.67 -3.01 -16.60
C GLY A 124 -18.84 -3.03 -15.60
N GLU A 125 -18.56 -3.49 -14.39
CA GLU A 125 -19.41 -3.42 -13.21
C GLU A 125 -18.90 -2.29 -12.31
N GLU A 126 -19.80 -1.47 -11.77
CA GLU A 126 -19.49 -0.44 -10.77
C GLU A 126 -20.34 -0.69 -9.53
N ASP A 127 -19.70 -0.70 -8.37
CA ASP A 127 -20.34 -0.95 -7.08
C ASP A 127 -19.87 0.04 -6.02
N VAL A 128 -20.79 0.51 -5.19
CA VAL A 128 -20.50 1.45 -4.10
C VAL A 128 -20.37 0.65 -2.82
N ILE A 129 -19.12 0.37 -2.43
CA ILE A 129 -18.78 -0.41 -1.23
C ILE A 129 -19.27 0.32 0.04
N LEU A 130 -19.06 1.64 0.07
CA LEU A 130 -19.42 2.49 1.20
C LEU A 130 -19.77 3.88 0.70
N GLU A 131 -20.85 4.45 1.23
CA GLU A 131 -21.18 5.86 1.09
C GLU A 131 -21.52 6.46 2.46
N ARG A 132 -20.90 7.60 2.78
CA ARG A 132 -21.20 8.41 3.96
C ARG A 132 -21.34 9.86 3.52
N LYS A 133 -22.35 10.58 3.99
CA LYS A 133 -22.55 11.98 3.64
C LYS A 133 -23.20 12.79 4.75
N VAL A 134 -22.90 14.08 4.74
CA VAL A 134 -23.52 15.13 5.53
C VAL A 134 -24.29 16.03 4.56
N VAL A 135 -25.52 16.38 4.94
CA VAL A 135 -26.39 17.25 4.16
C VAL A 135 -26.72 18.48 5.00
N ILE A 136 -26.44 19.66 4.44
CA ILE A 136 -26.80 20.95 5.01
C ILE A 136 -27.95 21.49 4.14
N GLU A 137 -29.17 21.51 4.67
CA GLU A 137 -30.38 21.93 3.94
C GLU A 137 -31.32 22.72 4.87
N PRO A 138 -31.03 24.00 5.15
CA PRO A 138 -31.95 24.88 5.86
C PRO A 138 -33.15 25.21 4.96
N GLN A 139 -34.33 25.42 5.57
CA GLN A 139 -35.57 25.67 4.83
C GLN A 139 -35.53 26.91 3.93
N GLU A 140 -34.79 27.95 4.33
CA GLU A 140 -34.70 29.22 3.60
C GLU A 140 -33.60 29.24 2.53
N GLY A 141 -32.80 28.17 2.44
CA GLY A 141 -31.56 28.12 1.66
C GLY A 141 -30.35 28.64 2.45
N ILE A 142 -29.16 28.35 1.92
CA ILE A 142 -27.87 28.72 2.50
C ILE A 142 -27.36 29.94 1.75
N THR A 143 -27.20 31.05 2.44
CA THR A 143 -26.57 32.25 1.88
C THR A 143 -25.06 32.08 1.87
N LEU A 144 -24.46 32.31 0.72
CA LEU A 144 -23.04 32.22 0.45
C LEU A 144 -22.50 33.62 0.13
N ASP A 145 -21.52 34.03 0.91
CA ASP A 145 -20.72 35.23 0.64
C ASP A 145 -19.62 34.91 -0.38
N LYS A 146 -18.75 35.89 -0.68
CA LYS A 146 -17.63 35.76 -1.62
C LYS A 146 -16.79 34.50 -1.38
N ILE A 147 -16.43 34.24 -0.12
CA ILE A 147 -15.75 33.02 0.32
C ILE A 147 -16.49 32.51 1.55
N ARG A 148 -16.96 31.27 1.49
CA ARG A 148 -17.60 30.60 2.61
C ARG A 148 -16.91 29.26 2.89
N LYS A 149 -16.73 28.95 4.16
CA LYS A 149 -16.13 27.70 4.65
C LYS A 149 -17.14 26.93 5.48
N PHE A 150 -17.16 25.62 5.30
CA PHE A 150 -17.99 24.69 6.06
C PHE A 150 -17.11 23.57 6.60
N ASP A 151 -17.01 23.48 7.92
CA ASP A 151 -16.34 22.35 8.57
C ASP A 151 -17.23 21.10 8.45
N PHE A 152 -16.61 19.97 8.14
CA PHE A 152 -17.29 18.68 8.07
C PHE A 152 -16.50 17.59 8.77
N SER A 153 -17.22 16.55 9.20
CA SER A 153 -16.65 15.34 9.79
C SER A 153 -17.39 14.13 9.26
N LEU A 154 -16.65 13.12 8.79
CA LEU A 154 -17.18 11.86 8.26
C LEU A 154 -16.58 10.69 9.04
N ILE A 155 -17.41 9.74 9.46
CA ILE A 155 -16.98 8.54 10.17
C ILE A 155 -16.70 7.45 9.13
N LEU A 156 -15.44 7.03 9.02
CA LEU A 156 -15.00 5.98 8.11
C LEU A 156 -14.72 4.69 8.88
N PRO A 157 -15.40 3.58 8.57
CA PRO A 157 -15.17 2.33 9.27
C PRO A 157 -13.79 1.76 8.98
N SER A 158 -13.15 1.13 9.96
CA SER A 158 -11.85 0.46 9.80
C SER A 158 -11.84 -0.63 8.73
N THR A 159 -13.01 -1.12 8.30
CA THR A 159 -13.20 -2.17 7.28
C THR A 159 -13.24 -1.65 5.84
N VAL A 160 -13.30 -0.33 5.60
CA VAL A 160 -13.44 0.24 4.24
C VAL A 160 -12.26 -0.11 3.33
N ALA A 161 -12.49 -0.49 2.08
CA ALA A 161 -11.39 -0.82 1.17
C ALA A 161 -10.38 0.33 1.01
N SER A 162 -9.09 0.00 1.02
CA SER A 162 -8.06 0.94 0.59
C SER A 162 -8.10 1.14 -0.92
N ARG A 163 -7.61 2.29 -1.39
CA ARG A 163 -7.49 2.55 -2.84
C ARG A 163 -6.60 1.47 -3.43
N ASP A 164 -7.11 0.81 -4.46
CA ASP A 164 -6.39 -0.27 -5.14
C ASP A 164 -6.63 -0.19 -6.63
N PHE A 165 -5.68 -0.69 -7.42
CA PHE A 165 -5.77 -0.72 -8.87
C PHE A 165 -5.06 -1.95 -9.41
N TYR A 166 -5.71 -2.61 -10.35
CA TYR A 166 -5.29 -3.86 -10.92
C TYR A 166 -5.47 -3.76 -12.44
N ASP A 167 -4.37 -3.84 -13.18
CA ASP A 167 -4.36 -3.89 -14.64
C ASP A 167 -3.36 -4.94 -15.12
N HIS A 168 -3.88 -6.06 -15.61
CA HIS A 168 -3.08 -7.11 -16.25
C HIS A 168 -3.25 -7.13 -17.77
N GLY A 169 -3.53 -5.97 -18.36
CA GLY A 169 -3.13 -5.68 -19.73
C GLY A 169 -3.93 -6.33 -20.84
N THR A 170 -5.00 -7.09 -20.58
CA THR A 170 -5.87 -7.53 -21.69
C THR A 170 -7.37 -7.61 -21.42
N ASN A 171 -7.87 -8.05 -20.25
CA ASN A 171 -9.33 -8.21 -20.09
C ASN A 171 -9.89 -8.12 -18.67
N ASN A 172 -9.07 -8.09 -17.62
CA ASN A 172 -9.56 -7.95 -16.25
C ASN A 172 -8.90 -6.73 -15.62
N ARG A 173 -9.71 -5.72 -15.32
CA ARG A 173 -9.28 -4.51 -14.63
C ARG A 173 -10.12 -4.33 -13.39
N GLY A 174 -9.48 -4.04 -12.27
CA GLY A 174 -10.17 -3.81 -11.02
C GLY A 174 -9.63 -2.53 -10.41
N GLU A 175 -10.50 -1.61 -10.03
CA GLU A 175 -10.09 -0.39 -9.34
C GLU A 175 -10.99 -0.17 -8.14
N ILE A 176 -10.40 0.25 -7.02
CA ILE A 176 -11.10 0.76 -5.85
C ILE A 176 -10.72 2.22 -5.71
N ASN A 177 -11.72 3.09 -5.85
CA ASN A 177 -11.59 4.53 -5.74
C ASN A 177 -12.23 5.01 -4.44
N ASN A 178 -11.44 5.74 -3.65
CA ASN A 178 -11.91 6.42 -2.46
C ASN A 178 -11.99 7.92 -2.76
N LEU A 179 -13.20 8.45 -2.78
CA LEU A 179 -13.49 9.80 -3.27
C LEU A 179 -14.27 10.56 -2.20
N LEU A 180 -13.74 11.72 -1.79
CA LEU A 180 -14.57 12.78 -1.24
C LEU A 180 -15.25 13.51 -2.37
N TYR A 181 -16.50 13.88 -2.16
CA TYR A 181 -17.26 14.67 -3.10
C TYR A 181 -18.06 15.74 -2.35
N ALA A 182 -18.29 16.85 -3.03
CA ALA A 182 -19.16 17.91 -2.58
C ALA A 182 -20.13 18.29 -3.69
N GLU A 183 -21.39 18.55 -3.34
CA GLU A 183 -22.42 19.02 -4.24
C GLU A 183 -23.05 20.28 -3.64
N VAL A 184 -23.02 21.38 -4.40
CA VAL A 184 -23.69 22.64 -4.04
C VAL A 184 -24.86 22.80 -5.00
N GLU A 185 -26.06 22.50 -4.52
CA GLU A 185 -27.28 22.53 -5.33
C GLU A 185 -27.96 23.88 -5.19
N GLY A 186 -28.15 24.54 -6.33
CA GLY A 186 -28.96 25.74 -6.50
C GLY A 186 -30.39 25.44 -6.93
N VAL A 187 -31.06 26.42 -7.53
CA VAL A 187 -32.37 26.23 -8.17
C VAL A 187 -32.20 25.52 -9.53
N PRO A 188 -33.18 24.71 -9.96
CA PRO A 188 -33.13 24.07 -11.27
C PRO A 188 -33.03 25.11 -12.40
N ILE A 189 -32.13 24.88 -13.36
CA ILE A 189 -31.95 25.75 -14.51
C ILE A 189 -33.22 25.69 -15.36
N THR A 190 -34.02 26.76 -15.36
CA THR A 190 -35.18 26.88 -16.24
C THR A 190 -34.69 27.18 -17.64
N THR A 191 -34.35 26.15 -18.40
CA THR A 191 -34.08 26.32 -19.83
C THR A 191 -35.37 26.79 -20.50
N ASN A 192 -35.48 28.10 -20.78
CA ASN A 192 -36.55 28.69 -21.60
C ASN A 192 -36.44 28.26 -23.07
N ALA A 193 -36.17 26.99 -23.33
CA ALA A 193 -36.15 26.40 -24.65
C ALA A 193 -37.59 26.17 -25.12
N ARG A 194 -38.21 27.23 -25.66
CA ARG A 194 -39.19 27.07 -26.74
C ARG A 194 -38.46 26.49 -27.96
N SER A 195 -38.18 25.20 -27.94
CA SER A 195 -37.55 24.50 -29.05
C SER A 195 -38.32 23.22 -29.32
N ARG A 196 -38.97 23.22 -30.48
CA ARG A 196 -39.73 22.13 -31.06
C ARG A 196 -38.92 20.82 -31.04
N SER A 197 -39.63 19.75 -30.71
CA SER A 197 -39.31 18.34 -30.95
C SER A 197 -38.10 18.07 -31.86
N SER A 198 -37.02 17.61 -31.28
CA SER A 198 -36.20 16.53 -31.84
C SER A 198 -35.62 15.74 -30.68
N SER A 199 -36.12 14.52 -30.53
CA SER A 199 -35.79 13.59 -29.46
C SER A 199 -34.28 13.32 -29.39
N PRO A 200 -33.59 13.63 -28.29
CA PRO A 200 -32.29 13.03 -28.01
C PRO A 200 -32.49 11.76 -27.19
N LEU A 201 -31.86 10.68 -27.65
CA LEU A 201 -31.65 9.43 -26.91
C LEU A 201 -30.79 9.73 -25.67
N SER A 202 -31.41 10.19 -24.59
CA SER A 202 -30.80 10.17 -23.26
C SER A 202 -30.69 8.73 -22.80
N ARG A 203 -29.45 8.26 -22.68
CA ARG A 203 -29.06 7.04 -21.99
C ARG A 203 -29.41 7.22 -20.50
N ARG A 204 -30.65 6.90 -20.14
CA ARG A 204 -31.08 6.73 -18.76
C ARG A 204 -30.25 5.60 -18.15
N LEU A 205 -29.35 5.93 -17.23
CA LEU A 205 -28.98 5.02 -16.16
C LEU A 205 -30.23 4.85 -15.30
N ARG A 206 -31.02 3.81 -15.64
CA ARG A 206 -32.12 3.34 -14.81
C ARG A 206 -31.52 2.73 -13.55
N THR A 207 -31.63 3.44 -12.45
CA THR A 207 -31.74 2.84 -11.12
C THR A 207 -32.99 1.96 -11.13
N GLY A 208 -32.78 0.66 -11.34
CA GLY A 208 -33.83 -0.34 -11.28
C GLY A 208 -34.21 -0.60 -9.83
N SER A 209 -35.40 -0.16 -9.44
CA SER A 209 -36.07 -0.62 -8.24
C SER A 209 -36.74 -1.97 -8.48
N SER A 210 -36.54 -2.87 -7.52
CA SER A 210 -37.31 -4.07 -7.16
C SER A 210 -37.26 -5.32 -8.06
N SER A 211 -36.57 -6.36 -7.56
CA SER A 211 -37.20 -7.67 -7.36
C SER A 211 -36.47 -8.47 -6.26
N SER A 212 -37.24 -8.88 -5.25
CA SER A 212 -37.03 -10.02 -4.33
C SER A 212 -35.64 -10.19 -3.69
N ALA A 213 -35.34 -9.38 -2.68
CA ALA A 213 -34.43 -9.80 -1.61
C ALA A 213 -35.14 -10.85 -0.76
N GLN A 214 -34.63 -12.09 -0.78
CA GLN A 214 -34.98 -13.10 0.21
C GLN A 214 -34.55 -12.58 1.59
N GLN A 215 -35.51 -12.55 2.50
CA GLN A 215 -35.31 -12.24 3.91
C GLN A 215 -34.30 -13.23 4.49
N ILE A 216 -33.10 -12.72 4.85
CA ILE A 216 -32.29 -13.36 5.88
C ILE A 216 -32.87 -12.85 7.20
N SER A 217 -33.59 -13.75 7.86
CA SER A 217 -34.28 -13.51 9.11
C SER A 217 -33.32 -13.62 10.31
N HIS A 218 -33.52 -12.71 11.27
CA HIS A 218 -33.10 -12.76 12.69
C HIS A 218 -31.60 -12.63 13.00
N LEU A 219 -31.20 -11.40 13.31
CA LEU A 219 -30.26 -11.13 14.40
C LEU A 219 -31.03 -10.35 15.47
N ASP A 220 -31.04 -10.91 16.67
CA ASP A 220 -31.70 -10.40 17.85
C ASP A 220 -31.26 -8.97 18.18
N SER A 221 -32.25 -8.10 18.28
CA SER A 221 -32.09 -6.73 18.76
C SER A 221 -31.94 -6.77 20.28
N LEU A 222 -30.69 -6.86 20.74
CA LEU A 222 -30.36 -6.57 22.14
C LEU A 222 -30.36 -5.05 22.31
N SER A 223 -31.35 -4.58 23.06
CA SER A 223 -31.46 -3.20 23.53
C SER A 223 -30.38 -2.97 24.60
N SER A 224 -29.30 -2.30 24.20
CA SER A 224 -28.31 -1.77 25.14
C SER A 224 -28.88 -0.55 25.87
N PRO A 225 -28.56 -0.35 27.16
CA PRO A 225 -28.98 0.83 27.90
C PRO A 225 -28.33 2.10 27.34
N ASP A 226 -29.16 3.14 27.17
CA ASP A 226 -28.79 4.49 26.74
C ASP A 226 -27.64 5.06 27.58
N SER A 227 -26.41 4.94 27.08
CA SER A 227 -25.33 5.86 27.42
C SER A 227 -25.09 6.73 26.18
N HIS A 228 -25.82 7.84 26.07
CA HIS A 228 -25.60 8.83 25.03
C HIS A 228 -24.20 9.45 25.19
N VAL A 229 -23.21 8.89 24.50
CA VAL A 229 -22.00 9.64 24.15
C VAL A 229 -22.48 10.77 23.23
N PRO A 230 -22.32 12.05 23.59
CA PRO A 230 -22.73 13.15 22.73
C PRO A 230 -21.96 13.07 21.42
N LEU A 231 -22.64 12.68 20.35
CA LEU A 231 -22.07 12.79 19.00
C LEU A 231 -21.73 14.26 18.76
N PRO A 232 -20.56 14.57 18.16
CA PRO A 232 -20.20 15.94 17.84
C PRO A 232 -21.29 16.53 16.95
N ARG A 233 -22.01 17.53 17.47
CA ARG A 233 -22.93 18.32 16.66
C ARG A 233 -22.09 19.20 15.74
N PRO A 234 -22.44 19.33 14.45
CA PRO A 234 -21.79 20.33 13.61
C PRO A 234 -21.95 21.72 14.26
N PRO A 235 -20.98 22.63 14.09
CA PRO A 235 -21.09 24.00 14.59
C PRO A 235 -22.43 24.59 14.16
N GLU A 236 -23.12 25.25 15.08
CA GLU A 236 -24.30 26.05 14.70
C GLU A 236 -23.80 27.21 13.85
N TYR A 237 -24.12 27.19 12.56
CA TYR A 237 -23.84 28.32 11.68
C TYR A 237 -24.88 29.39 11.97
N GLU A 238 -24.46 30.49 12.61
CA GLU A 238 -25.31 31.63 12.90
C GLU A 238 -25.98 32.11 11.60
N THR A 239 -27.30 31.94 11.55
CA THR A 239 -28.14 32.53 10.52
C THR A 239 -28.32 33.97 10.96
N GLU A 240 -27.35 34.85 10.63
CA GLU A 240 -27.48 36.27 10.92
C GLU A 240 -28.78 36.77 10.29
N GLN A 241 -29.76 37.04 11.14
CA GLN A 241 -30.97 37.76 10.81
C GLN A 241 -30.57 39.21 10.55
N THR A 242 -30.00 39.48 9.38
CA THR A 242 -29.77 40.85 8.92
C THR A 242 -31.12 41.48 8.61
N ASP A 243 -31.58 42.35 9.52
CA ASP A 243 -32.77 43.19 9.35
C ASP A 243 -32.67 43.99 8.05
N ALA A 244 -33.46 43.56 7.06
CA ALA A 244 -33.51 44.10 5.71
C ALA A 244 -34.03 45.55 5.70
N THR A 245 -33.10 46.52 5.65
CA THR A 245 -33.43 47.91 5.29
C THR A 245 -32.66 48.44 4.07
N GLY A 246 -31.88 47.59 3.40
CA GLY A 246 -31.32 47.87 2.06
C GLY A 246 -31.70 46.75 1.09
N SER A 247 -32.11 47.08 -0.14
CA SER A 247 -32.54 46.11 -1.15
C SER A 247 -31.35 45.36 -1.77
N ASP A 248 -30.61 44.60 -0.96
CA ASP A 248 -29.62 43.66 -1.47
C ASP A 248 -30.38 42.47 -2.06
N ALA A 249 -30.56 42.46 -3.38
CA ALA A 249 -31.15 41.35 -4.10
C ALA A 249 -30.25 40.11 -3.93
N VAL A 250 -30.74 39.10 -3.20
CA VAL A 250 -30.07 37.81 -3.07
C VAL A 250 -30.42 36.97 -4.29
N GLU A 251 -29.44 36.65 -5.12
CA GLU A 251 -29.59 35.78 -6.29
C GLU A 251 -29.48 34.31 -5.88
N TRP A 252 -30.21 33.42 -6.54
CA TRP A 252 -30.08 31.97 -6.32
C TRP A 252 -29.04 31.38 -7.28
N LEU A 253 -28.18 30.51 -6.75
CA LEU A 253 -27.28 29.68 -7.54
C LEU A 253 -28.10 28.81 -8.50
N GLU A 254 -27.59 28.55 -9.70
CA GLU A 254 -28.30 27.79 -10.74
C GLU A 254 -27.67 26.42 -11.00
N GLY A 255 -28.47 25.36 -10.88
CA GLY A 255 -28.05 23.98 -11.10
C GLY A 255 -27.20 23.39 -9.96
N THR A 256 -26.55 22.26 -10.21
CA THR A 256 -25.73 21.56 -9.21
C THR A 256 -24.27 21.64 -9.60
N HIS A 257 -23.46 22.20 -8.72
CA HIS A 257 -22.02 22.30 -8.88
C HIS A 257 -21.37 21.21 -8.03
N THR A 258 -20.45 20.45 -8.60
CA THR A 258 -19.83 19.31 -7.93
C THR A 258 -18.32 19.44 -7.88
N ALA A 259 -17.69 18.97 -6.83
CA ALA A 259 -16.24 18.81 -6.77
C ALA A 259 -15.89 17.44 -6.19
N GLU A 260 -14.82 16.85 -6.67
CA GLU A 260 -14.33 15.56 -6.17
C GLU A 260 -12.85 15.65 -5.78
N ARG A 261 -12.47 14.92 -4.74
CA ARG A 261 -11.10 14.80 -4.25
C ARG A 261 -10.80 13.35 -3.90
N ILE A 262 -9.65 12.85 -4.35
CA ILE A 262 -9.20 11.50 -4.01
C ILE A 262 -8.70 11.45 -2.57
N VAL A 263 -9.13 10.45 -1.82
CA VAL A 263 -8.62 10.14 -0.48
C VAL A 263 -7.85 8.82 -0.51
N ARG A 264 -6.74 8.75 0.22
CA ARG A 264 -5.93 7.53 0.35
C ARG A 264 -6.08 6.97 1.74
N LEU A 265 -6.62 5.76 1.79
CA LEU A 265 -6.78 5.03 3.04
C LEU A 265 -5.63 4.04 3.16
N GLN A 266 -4.87 4.15 4.23
CA GLN A 266 -3.69 3.33 4.49
C GLN A 266 -3.84 2.60 5.82
N ARG A 267 -3.22 1.43 5.94
CA ARG A 267 -3.21 0.64 7.17
C ARG A 267 -1.79 0.16 7.40
N ASN A 268 -1.24 0.42 8.58
CA ASN A 268 -0.03 -0.24 9.00
C ASN A 268 -0.40 -1.63 9.53
N PRO A 269 0.06 -2.74 8.91
CA PRO A 269 -0.21 -4.06 9.47
C PRO A 269 0.60 -4.33 10.75
N ASP A 270 1.62 -3.54 11.05
CA ASP A 270 2.27 -3.57 12.35
C ASP A 270 1.33 -2.99 13.42
N PRO A 271 0.91 -3.78 14.43
CA PRO A 271 -0.05 -3.34 15.44
C PRO A 271 0.53 -2.26 16.37
N THR A 272 1.85 -2.10 16.42
CA THR A 272 2.52 -1.02 17.18
C THR A 272 2.59 0.28 16.39
N GLY A 273 2.21 0.26 15.09
CA GLY A 273 2.39 1.37 14.18
C GLY A 273 3.85 1.58 13.74
N GLY A 274 4.75 0.66 14.11
CA GLY A 274 6.17 0.72 13.81
C GLY A 274 6.54 0.42 12.35
N PRO A 275 7.85 0.44 12.02
CA PRO A 275 8.33 -0.05 10.72
C PRO A 275 7.97 -1.52 10.54
N ASN A 276 7.37 -1.84 9.40
CA ASN A 276 7.21 -3.22 8.99
C ASN A 276 8.59 -3.78 8.65
N THR A 277 9.02 -4.84 9.34
CA THR A 277 10.26 -5.57 9.05
C THR A 277 9.90 -7.00 8.66
N LEU A 278 10.79 -7.65 7.91
CA LEU A 278 10.68 -9.08 7.62
C LEU A 278 12.00 -9.73 8.04
N ASP A 279 11.95 -10.72 8.92
CA ASP A 279 13.11 -11.55 9.30
C ASP A 279 12.64 -13.00 9.43
N GLU A 280 12.41 -13.62 8.28
CA GLU A 280 11.97 -15.01 8.20
C GLU A 280 13.17 -15.93 8.24
N ARG A 281 13.13 -16.92 9.14
CA ARG A 281 14.16 -17.96 9.25
C ARG A 281 13.54 -19.33 9.09
N THR A 282 14.14 -20.15 8.25
CA THR A 282 13.66 -21.51 7.99
C THR A 282 14.86 -22.42 7.84
N SER A 283 14.97 -23.39 8.73
CA SER A 283 15.98 -24.43 8.66
C SER A 283 15.33 -25.81 8.49
N GLY A 284 16.08 -26.75 7.92
CA GLY A 284 15.60 -28.10 7.71
C GLY A 284 16.65 -28.99 7.06
N MET A 285 16.24 -30.22 6.74
CA MET A 285 17.09 -31.18 6.04
C MET A 285 16.32 -31.72 4.84
N THR A 286 16.97 -31.73 3.68
CA THR A 286 16.39 -32.26 2.44
C THR A 286 17.26 -33.39 1.91
N ALA A 287 16.64 -34.54 1.66
CA ALA A 287 17.32 -35.72 1.15
C ALA A 287 18.08 -35.40 -0.17
N GLY A 288 19.37 -35.70 -0.17
CA GLY A 288 20.25 -35.41 -1.31
C GLY A 288 20.71 -33.96 -1.43
N LEU A 289 20.23 -33.03 -0.60
CA LEU A 289 20.70 -31.64 -0.59
C LEU A 289 21.58 -31.35 0.63
N GLY A 290 21.24 -31.93 1.79
CA GLY A 290 21.90 -31.65 3.07
C GLY A 290 21.00 -30.89 4.04
N GLN A 291 21.58 -30.35 5.10
CA GLN A 291 20.92 -29.43 6.02
C GLN A 291 20.95 -28.03 5.43
N TYR A 292 19.85 -27.29 5.51
CA TYR A 292 19.78 -25.89 5.07
C TYR A 292 19.33 -24.98 6.20
N ASP A 293 19.82 -23.75 6.17
CA ASP A 293 19.38 -22.62 6.98
C ASP A 293 19.18 -21.41 6.06
N LEU A 294 17.93 -21.00 5.89
CA LEU A 294 17.51 -19.89 5.04
C LEU A 294 17.06 -18.73 5.93
N ARG A 295 17.61 -17.55 5.67
CA ARG A 295 17.15 -16.28 6.24
C ARG A 295 16.74 -15.33 5.13
N ILE A 296 15.51 -14.83 5.19
CA ILE A 296 15.00 -13.77 4.33
C ILE A 296 14.79 -12.53 5.19
N PHE A 297 15.51 -11.46 4.88
CA PHE A 297 15.55 -10.26 5.70
C PHE A 297 15.26 -8.98 4.90
N THR A 298 14.48 -8.09 5.49
CA THR A 298 14.43 -6.68 5.13
C THR A 298 14.15 -5.81 6.35
N ASP A 299 14.83 -4.67 6.41
CA ASP A 299 14.66 -3.64 7.43
C ASP A 299 13.42 -2.77 7.19
N LEU A 300 12.82 -2.85 6.00
CA LEU A 300 11.59 -2.16 5.65
C LEU A 300 10.82 -2.97 4.61
N TRP A 301 9.84 -3.72 5.08
CA TRP A 301 8.98 -4.56 4.27
C TRP A 301 7.84 -3.75 3.67
N THR A 302 7.84 -3.57 2.35
CA THR A 302 6.81 -2.86 1.55
C THR A 302 6.85 -3.35 0.10
N VAL A 303 5.87 -2.98 -0.75
CA VAL A 303 5.85 -3.41 -2.16
C VAL A 303 7.10 -3.02 -2.98
N SER A 304 7.91 -2.06 -2.52
CA SER A 304 9.13 -1.62 -3.20
C SER A 304 10.43 -1.98 -2.45
N CYS A 305 10.38 -2.87 -1.45
CA CYS A 305 11.52 -3.11 -0.59
C CYS A 305 12.72 -3.76 -1.29
N LEU A 306 13.90 -3.55 -0.71
CA LEU A 306 15.07 -4.39 -0.94
C LEU A 306 14.97 -5.62 -0.03
N LEU A 307 15.08 -6.80 -0.62
CA LEU A 307 15.05 -8.09 0.07
C LEU A 307 16.45 -8.72 0.03
N LYS A 308 16.92 -9.19 1.18
CA LYS A 308 18.13 -9.99 1.31
C LYS A 308 17.76 -11.43 1.59
N ALA A 309 18.33 -12.36 0.86
CA ALA A 309 18.23 -13.78 1.18
C ALA A 309 19.62 -14.35 1.40
N THR A 310 19.82 -15.00 2.53
CA THR A 310 21.03 -15.74 2.87
C THR A 310 20.63 -17.20 3.08
N ILE A 311 21.26 -18.11 2.35
CA ILE A 311 21.08 -19.54 2.54
C ILE A 311 22.43 -20.20 2.79
N ALA A 312 22.53 -20.94 3.89
CA ALA A 312 23.63 -21.83 4.17
C ALA A 312 23.14 -23.27 4.02
N ILE A 313 23.85 -24.08 3.24
CA ILE A 313 23.60 -25.51 3.09
C ILE A 313 24.84 -26.24 3.56
N THR A 314 24.69 -27.08 4.58
CA THR A 314 25.77 -27.89 5.17
C THR A 314 25.51 -29.37 4.93
N ASP A 315 26.55 -30.19 5.14
CA ASP A 315 26.50 -31.63 4.96
C ASP A 315 26.03 -32.04 3.54
N ILE A 316 26.40 -31.24 2.53
CA ILE A 316 26.02 -31.49 1.15
C ILE A 316 26.70 -32.79 0.70
N PRO A 317 25.93 -33.81 0.27
CA PRO A 317 26.52 -35.05 -0.21
C PRO A 317 27.45 -34.81 -1.40
N SER A 318 28.58 -35.52 -1.47
CA SER A 318 29.55 -35.37 -2.57
C SER A 318 28.99 -35.75 -3.95
N SER A 319 27.84 -36.45 -4.00
CA SER A 319 27.08 -36.77 -5.21
C SER A 319 26.19 -35.62 -5.69
N THR A 320 26.04 -34.55 -4.93
CA THR A 320 25.05 -33.51 -5.20
C THR A 320 25.60 -32.39 -6.09
N THR A 321 24.77 -31.88 -7.00
CA THR A 321 25.02 -30.67 -7.78
C THR A 321 23.87 -29.69 -7.54
N ILE A 322 24.17 -28.45 -7.16
CA ILE A 322 23.20 -27.38 -6.94
C ILE A 322 23.35 -26.37 -8.07
N PHE A 323 22.29 -26.16 -8.84
CA PHE A 323 22.34 -25.36 -10.07
C PHE A 323 21.90 -23.92 -9.84
N CYS A 324 20.84 -23.74 -9.06
CA CYS A 324 20.14 -22.46 -9.00
C CYS A 324 19.39 -22.29 -7.68
N PHE A 325 19.41 -21.06 -7.16
CA PHE A 325 18.64 -20.59 -6.03
C PHE A 325 17.78 -19.40 -6.50
N ARG A 326 16.47 -19.43 -6.22
CA ARG A 326 15.54 -18.37 -6.62
C ARG A 326 14.59 -18.01 -5.50
N VAL A 327 14.23 -16.73 -5.44
CA VAL A 327 13.13 -16.25 -4.59
C VAL A 327 12.10 -15.55 -5.46
N TYR A 328 10.84 -15.95 -5.30
CA TYR A 328 9.68 -15.34 -5.94
C TYR A 328 8.75 -14.72 -4.90
N LEU A 329 8.10 -13.63 -5.27
CA LEU A 329 6.86 -13.20 -4.63
C LEU A 329 5.69 -13.66 -5.50
N SER A 330 4.86 -14.53 -4.96
CA SER A 330 3.61 -14.94 -5.60
C SER A 330 2.47 -14.09 -5.07
N GLN A 331 1.82 -13.30 -5.93
CA GLN A 331 0.65 -12.50 -5.60
C GLN A 331 -0.60 -13.15 -6.18
N THR A 332 -1.62 -13.36 -5.35
CA THR A 332 -2.91 -13.91 -5.77
C THR A 332 -4.00 -12.89 -5.54
N HIS A 333 -4.72 -12.56 -6.61
CA HIS A 333 -5.93 -11.76 -6.60
C HIS A 333 -7.14 -12.69 -6.59
N ASN A 334 -8.02 -12.54 -5.62
CA ASN A 334 -9.36 -13.10 -5.65
C ASN A 334 -10.35 -11.95 -5.84
N ILE A 335 -11.04 -11.94 -6.97
CA ILE A 335 -12.03 -10.93 -7.33
C ILE A 335 -13.42 -11.57 -7.25
N THR A 336 -14.28 -11.03 -6.39
CA THR A 336 -15.68 -11.44 -6.25
C THR A 336 -16.57 -10.43 -6.95
N SER A 337 -17.36 -10.86 -7.93
CA SER A 337 -18.32 -9.95 -8.58
C SER A 337 -19.42 -9.54 -7.61
N PRO A 338 -19.73 -8.24 -7.50
CA PRO A 338 -20.83 -7.76 -6.66
C PRO A 338 -22.22 -8.15 -7.21
N ARG A 339 -22.34 -8.45 -8.51
CA ARG A 339 -23.63 -8.77 -9.14
C ARG A 339 -24.08 -10.21 -8.85
N ASP A 340 -23.19 -11.19 -8.96
CA ASP A 340 -23.53 -12.62 -8.89
C ASP A 340 -22.73 -13.40 -7.85
N GLY A 341 -21.80 -12.76 -7.14
CA GLY A 341 -20.94 -13.41 -6.14
C GLY A 341 -19.91 -14.36 -6.74
N LYS A 342 -19.76 -14.42 -8.08
CA LYS A 342 -18.80 -15.31 -8.72
C LYS A 342 -17.38 -14.85 -8.42
N GLU A 343 -16.56 -15.78 -7.94
CA GLU A 343 -15.14 -15.54 -7.69
C GLU A 343 -14.29 -15.83 -8.93
N SER A 344 -13.26 -15.02 -9.12
CA SER A 344 -12.21 -15.18 -10.12
C SER A 344 -10.86 -15.06 -9.42
N THR A 345 -10.06 -16.12 -9.47
CA THR A 345 -8.73 -16.14 -8.88
C THR A 345 -7.66 -16.03 -9.96
N MET A 346 -6.69 -15.15 -9.78
CA MET A 346 -5.52 -15.04 -10.64
C MET A 346 -4.26 -14.89 -9.81
N SER A 347 -3.25 -15.71 -10.11
CA SER A 347 -1.95 -15.66 -9.44
C SER A 347 -0.85 -15.23 -10.40
N HIS A 348 0.06 -14.39 -9.93
CA HIS A 348 1.26 -13.99 -10.65
C HIS A 348 2.50 -14.19 -9.78
N ARG A 349 3.65 -14.44 -10.42
CA ARG A 349 4.92 -14.70 -9.74
C ARG A 349 5.95 -13.68 -10.21
N TYR A 350 6.44 -12.88 -9.29
CA TYR A 350 7.50 -11.90 -9.51
C TYR A 350 8.82 -12.50 -9.07
N LEU A 351 9.80 -12.59 -9.96
CA LEU A 351 11.16 -13.01 -9.60
C LEU A 351 11.83 -11.87 -8.85
N VAL A 352 12.25 -12.13 -7.61
CA VAL A 352 12.91 -11.11 -6.77
C VAL A 352 14.42 -11.20 -6.91
N MET A 353 14.96 -12.42 -6.87
CA MET A 353 16.38 -12.69 -7.04
C MET A 353 16.59 -14.11 -7.56
N GLU A 354 17.68 -14.29 -8.30
CA GLU A 354 18.13 -15.57 -8.85
C GLU A 354 19.66 -15.63 -8.81
N GLU A 355 20.19 -16.69 -8.22
CA GLU A 355 21.61 -17.04 -8.27
C GLU A 355 21.78 -18.34 -9.04
N GLY A 356 22.78 -18.40 -9.91
CA GLY A 356 23.05 -19.54 -10.78
C GLY A 356 22.14 -19.60 -12.00
N VAL A 357 22.05 -20.78 -12.62
CA VAL A 357 21.29 -20.97 -13.86
C VAL A 357 20.44 -22.23 -13.75
N ARG A 358 19.12 -22.08 -13.87
CA ARG A 358 18.20 -23.22 -13.91
C ARG A 358 18.44 -24.02 -15.21
N PRO A 359 18.67 -25.34 -15.13
CA PRO A 359 18.67 -26.18 -16.31
C PRO A 359 17.34 -26.09 -17.06
N GLY A 360 17.38 -26.01 -18.39
CA GLY A 360 16.18 -25.88 -19.22
C GLY A 360 15.21 -27.05 -19.01
N GLU A 361 13.91 -26.83 -19.23
CA GLU A 361 12.87 -27.83 -18.91
C GLU A 361 13.02 -29.16 -19.67
N ALA A 362 13.68 -29.14 -20.83
CA ALA A 362 14.00 -30.34 -21.59
C ALA A 362 15.12 -31.19 -20.96
N HIS A 363 15.92 -30.63 -20.06
CA HIS A 363 17.11 -31.28 -19.48
C HIS A 363 16.80 -31.89 -18.13
N VAL A 364 16.15 -33.06 -18.17
CA VAL A 364 15.79 -33.83 -16.97
C VAL A 364 17.02 -34.31 -16.19
N PHE A 365 18.13 -34.60 -16.89
CA PHE A 365 19.39 -35.09 -16.31
C PHE A 365 20.55 -34.16 -16.69
N PRO A 366 20.69 -32.99 -16.04
CA PRO A 366 21.71 -32.00 -16.40
C PRO A 366 23.12 -32.54 -16.15
N GLY A 367 23.95 -32.56 -17.20
CA GLY A 367 25.31 -33.08 -17.15
C GLY A 367 26.33 -32.12 -16.53
N ARG A 368 27.61 -32.37 -16.82
CA ARG A 368 28.74 -31.57 -16.30
C ARG A 368 28.89 -30.23 -17.01
N GLU A 369 28.35 -30.13 -18.21
CA GLU A 369 28.33 -28.92 -19.05
C GLU A 369 27.49 -27.78 -18.45
N TRP A 370 26.55 -28.10 -17.55
CA TRP A 370 25.73 -27.10 -16.89
C TRP A 370 26.50 -26.40 -15.76
N GLN A 371 26.46 -25.07 -15.79
CA GLN A 371 26.95 -24.25 -14.70
C GLN A 371 26.18 -24.58 -13.42
N ALA A 372 26.92 -24.73 -12.33
CA ALA A 372 26.37 -25.04 -11.02
C ALA A 372 26.97 -24.10 -9.98
N LEU A 373 26.16 -23.72 -9.00
CA LEU A 373 26.60 -22.99 -7.80
C LEU A 373 27.51 -23.87 -6.94
N TYR A 374 27.19 -25.17 -6.88
CA TYR A 374 27.99 -26.17 -6.19
C TYR A 374 27.95 -27.49 -6.95
N ARG A 375 29.08 -28.20 -6.98
CA ARG A 375 29.19 -29.54 -7.55
C ARG A 375 30.11 -30.38 -6.68
N GLY A 376 29.57 -31.44 -6.06
CA GLY A 376 30.35 -32.34 -5.23
C GLY A 376 31.32 -33.22 -6.03
N LYS A 377 32.33 -33.77 -5.35
CA LYS A 377 33.40 -34.59 -5.97
C LYS A 377 32.87 -35.81 -6.74
N ALA A 378 31.91 -36.54 -6.18
CA ALA A 378 31.32 -37.71 -6.86
C ALA A 378 30.45 -37.31 -8.07
N ALA A 379 29.90 -36.09 -8.08
CA ALA A 379 29.24 -35.52 -9.26
C ALA A 379 30.23 -34.97 -10.31
N GLY A 380 31.54 -35.09 -10.09
CA GLY A 380 32.59 -34.62 -10.97
C GLY A 380 32.99 -33.16 -10.75
N GLY A 381 32.71 -32.60 -9.57
CA GLY A 381 33.25 -31.30 -9.16
C GLY A 381 34.70 -31.39 -8.72
N VAL A 382 35.41 -30.27 -8.87
CA VAL A 382 36.73 -30.06 -8.25
C VAL A 382 36.40 -29.56 -6.84
N GLY A 383 36.56 -30.41 -5.82
CA GLY A 383 36.15 -30.06 -4.45
C GLY A 383 36.66 -28.69 -4.03
N MET A 384 35.88 -27.95 -3.23
CA MET A 384 36.31 -26.64 -2.73
C MET A 384 37.43 -26.83 -1.71
N GLU A 385 38.50 -26.04 -1.83
CA GLU A 385 39.64 -26.07 -0.90
C GLU A 385 39.23 -25.65 0.53
N ASP A 386 38.18 -24.84 0.68
CA ASP A 386 37.76 -24.21 1.93
C ASP A 386 36.58 -24.88 2.68
N GLY A 387 36.16 -26.09 2.29
CA GLY A 387 35.09 -26.81 3.00
C GLY A 387 34.23 -27.64 2.07
N ASP A 388 34.61 -28.91 1.91
CA ASP A 388 33.81 -29.85 1.13
C ASP A 388 32.47 -30.07 1.85
N GLY A 389 31.37 -29.79 1.17
CA GLY A 389 30.01 -30.02 1.69
C GLY A 389 29.32 -28.80 2.30
N VAL A 390 29.85 -27.58 2.12
CA VAL A 390 29.21 -26.33 2.55
C VAL A 390 29.01 -25.39 1.36
N LEU A 391 27.82 -24.79 1.25
CA LEU A 391 27.50 -23.74 0.29
C LEU A 391 26.77 -22.61 1.02
N VAL A 392 27.31 -21.39 0.93
CA VAL A 392 26.64 -20.18 1.42
C VAL A 392 26.36 -19.26 0.24
N ILE A 393 25.11 -18.87 0.06
CA ILE A 393 24.66 -17.93 -0.96
C ILE A 393 24.04 -16.73 -0.24
N GLU A 394 24.50 -15.54 -0.59
CA GLU A 394 23.89 -14.28 -0.18
C GLU A 394 23.46 -13.54 -1.45
N SER A 395 22.18 -13.19 -1.55
CA SER A 395 21.62 -12.49 -2.69
C SER A 395 20.73 -11.34 -2.24
N LEU A 396 20.68 -10.31 -3.07
CA LEU A 396 19.93 -9.08 -2.84
C LEU A 396 19.06 -8.81 -4.06
N GLY A 397 17.76 -8.61 -3.85
CA GLY A 397 16.80 -8.38 -4.91
C GLY A 397 15.77 -7.33 -4.52
N ARG A 398 15.35 -6.50 -5.48
CA ARG A 398 14.25 -5.56 -5.29
C ARG A 398 12.95 -6.25 -5.67
N LEU A 399 11.91 -6.12 -4.84
CA LEU A 399 10.64 -6.83 -5.03
C LEU A 399 9.94 -6.49 -6.36
N SER A 400 9.99 -5.21 -6.74
CA SER A 400 9.59 -4.75 -8.06
C SER A 400 10.41 -3.53 -8.46
N GLU A 401 10.79 -3.46 -9.73
CA GLU A 401 11.34 -2.23 -10.32
C GLU A 401 10.28 -1.13 -10.43
N ASN A 402 8.99 -1.50 -10.49
CA ASN A 402 7.87 -0.59 -10.66
C ASN A 402 6.75 -0.88 -9.65
N ASP A 403 6.45 0.10 -8.80
CA ASP A 403 5.44 0.05 -7.74
C ASP A 403 4.00 -0.19 -8.27
N SER A 404 3.79 -0.06 -9.58
CA SER A 404 2.48 -0.31 -10.20
C SER A 404 2.12 -1.78 -10.35
N HIS A 405 3.11 -2.69 -10.34
CA HIS A 405 2.88 -4.10 -10.68
C HIS A 405 2.52 -4.97 -9.47
N VAL A 406 3.15 -4.74 -8.32
CA VAL A 406 2.92 -5.49 -7.08
C VAL A 406 1.94 -4.69 -6.22
N ARG A 407 0.86 -5.32 -5.78
CA ARG A 407 -0.18 -4.70 -4.95
C ARG A 407 0.05 -5.07 -3.50
N MET A 408 -0.38 -4.22 -2.59
CA MET A 408 -0.33 -4.53 -1.15
C MET A 408 -1.30 -5.65 -0.80
N THR A 409 -1.02 -6.39 0.27
CA THR A 409 -1.94 -7.41 0.79
C THR A 409 -3.22 -6.77 1.31
N THR A 410 -4.36 -7.35 0.97
CA THR A 410 -5.64 -6.99 1.58
C THR A 410 -5.71 -7.61 2.97
N LEU A 411 -5.70 -6.78 4.01
CA LEU A 411 -5.80 -7.28 5.38
C LEU A 411 -7.14 -7.99 5.63
N PRO A 412 -7.17 -9.00 6.51
CA PRO A 412 -8.41 -9.63 6.93
C PRO A 412 -9.40 -8.61 7.51
N GLY A 413 -10.69 -8.87 7.32
CA GLY A 413 -11.77 -7.96 7.75
C GLY A 413 -12.02 -6.74 6.85
N VAL A 414 -11.13 -6.43 5.89
CA VAL A 414 -11.42 -5.40 4.88
C VAL A 414 -12.55 -5.87 3.96
N VAL A 415 -13.57 -5.03 3.80
CA VAL A 415 -14.72 -5.24 2.91
C VAL A 415 -14.35 -4.70 1.53
N THR A 416 -14.15 -5.61 0.58
CA THR A 416 -13.72 -5.30 -0.78
C THR A 416 -14.05 -6.47 -1.70
N PRO A 417 -14.44 -6.22 -2.97
CA PRO A 417 -14.56 -7.27 -3.97
C PRO A 417 -13.20 -7.73 -4.51
N ILE A 418 -12.10 -7.01 -4.27
CA ILE A 418 -10.74 -7.38 -4.69
C ILE A 418 -9.93 -7.71 -3.45
N ARG A 419 -9.50 -8.97 -3.33
CA ARG A 419 -8.61 -9.45 -2.26
C ARG A 419 -7.26 -9.84 -2.84
N VAL A 420 -6.19 -9.32 -2.24
CA VAL A 420 -4.80 -9.62 -2.63
C VAL A 420 -4.12 -10.35 -1.50
N SER A 421 -3.41 -11.44 -1.82
CA SER A 421 -2.62 -12.23 -0.88
C SER A 421 -1.24 -12.57 -1.46
N HIS A 422 -0.26 -12.80 -0.59
CA HIS A 422 1.13 -12.97 -1.00
C HIS A 422 1.78 -14.20 -0.35
N ILE A 423 2.64 -14.86 -1.14
CA ILE A 423 3.48 -15.97 -0.70
C ILE A 423 4.90 -15.70 -1.20
N LEU A 424 5.88 -15.66 -0.29
CA LEU A 424 7.29 -15.76 -0.65
C LEU A 424 7.61 -17.23 -0.93
N GLU A 425 8.11 -17.50 -2.13
CA GLU A 425 8.47 -18.84 -2.57
C GLU A 425 9.97 -18.91 -2.87
N THR A 426 10.68 -19.76 -2.12
CA THR A 426 12.09 -20.04 -2.36
C THR A 426 12.23 -21.39 -3.07
N GLN A 427 13.04 -21.42 -4.14
CA GLN A 427 13.30 -22.62 -4.92
C GLN A 427 14.79 -22.92 -5.00
N ILE A 428 15.16 -24.18 -4.78
CA ILE A 428 16.53 -24.68 -4.99
C ILE A 428 16.47 -25.82 -6.00
N PHE A 429 17.18 -25.65 -7.11
CA PHE A 429 17.31 -26.66 -8.17
C PHE A 429 18.60 -27.44 -7.96
N PHE A 430 18.48 -28.75 -7.79
CA PHE A 430 19.63 -29.62 -7.53
C PHE A 430 19.44 -31.00 -8.16
N SER A 431 20.52 -31.78 -8.29
CA SER A 431 20.46 -33.18 -8.69
C SER A 431 21.45 -34.02 -7.88
N VAL A 432 21.19 -35.32 -7.77
CA VAL A 432 22.03 -36.26 -7.04
C VAL A 432 22.58 -37.29 -8.03
N HIS A 433 23.88 -37.24 -8.30
CA HIS A 433 24.56 -38.12 -9.26
C HIS A 433 24.24 -39.59 -9.00
N GLY A 434 23.82 -40.31 -10.03
CA GLY A 434 23.43 -41.72 -9.91
C GLY A 434 22.00 -41.97 -9.44
N PHE A 435 21.22 -40.94 -9.07
CA PHE A 435 19.85 -41.10 -8.57
C PHE A 435 18.81 -40.26 -9.34
N ASP A 436 17.60 -40.78 -9.47
CA ASP A 436 16.44 -40.08 -10.03
C ASP A 436 15.73 -39.20 -8.97
N ALA A 437 14.59 -38.58 -9.26
CA ALA A 437 13.87 -37.73 -8.30
C ALA A 437 13.17 -38.51 -7.18
N ARG A 438 13.12 -39.85 -7.27
CA ARG A 438 12.49 -40.78 -6.31
C ARG A 438 13.53 -41.58 -5.51
N ASP A 439 14.77 -41.11 -5.50
CA ASP A 439 15.91 -41.76 -4.86
C ASP A 439 16.19 -43.19 -5.40
N GLN A 440 15.78 -43.49 -6.65
CA GLN A 440 16.11 -44.74 -7.31
C GLN A 440 17.38 -44.59 -8.15
N PRO A 441 18.24 -45.63 -8.22
CA PRO A 441 19.44 -45.58 -9.04
C PRO A 441 19.08 -45.47 -10.53
N VAL A 442 19.73 -44.54 -11.25
CA VAL A 442 19.57 -44.46 -12.71
C VAL A 442 20.29 -45.61 -13.42
N LEU A 443 19.69 -46.11 -14.51
CA LEU A 443 20.15 -47.32 -15.22
C LEU A 443 21.60 -47.25 -15.74
N LYS A 444 22.10 -46.02 -15.97
CA LYS A 444 23.48 -45.75 -16.38
C LYS A 444 24.06 -44.76 -15.37
N ASN A 445 25.23 -45.08 -14.81
CA ASN A 445 26.00 -44.16 -13.97
C ASN A 445 26.16 -42.82 -14.72
N GLY A 446 25.42 -41.82 -14.29
CA GLY A 446 25.19 -40.60 -15.05
C GLY A 446 24.64 -39.49 -14.17
N PRO A 447 24.43 -38.29 -14.75
CA PRO A 447 23.85 -37.17 -14.03
C PRO A 447 22.50 -37.57 -13.40
N GLY A 448 22.26 -37.08 -12.18
CA GLY A 448 21.00 -37.30 -11.49
C GLY A 448 19.85 -36.55 -12.13
N GLN A 449 18.61 -36.98 -11.83
CA GLN A 449 17.43 -36.23 -12.25
C GLN A 449 17.36 -34.88 -11.50
N LEU A 450 16.95 -33.82 -12.20
CA LEU A 450 16.72 -32.51 -11.61
C LEU A 450 15.57 -32.57 -10.59
N ARG A 451 15.83 -32.09 -9.38
CA ARG A 451 14.92 -31.97 -8.24
C ARG A 451 14.75 -30.51 -7.88
N ILE A 452 13.64 -30.20 -7.20
CA ILE A 452 13.33 -28.85 -6.73
C ILE A 452 12.91 -28.93 -5.27
N MET A 453 13.65 -28.25 -4.38
CA MET A 453 13.16 -27.94 -3.04
C MET A 453 12.36 -26.64 -3.12
N ARG A 454 11.13 -26.63 -2.57
CA ARG A 454 10.26 -25.46 -2.53
C ARG A 454 9.88 -25.13 -1.10
N LEU A 455 10.12 -23.90 -0.69
CA LEU A 455 9.67 -23.35 0.59
C LEU A 455 8.66 -22.24 0.29
N GLN A 456 7.55 -22.21 1.01
CA GLN A 456 6.48 -21.24 0.83
C GLN A 456 6.11 -20.61 2.16
N THR A 457 6.28 -19.30 2.28
CA THR A 457 5.96 -18.53 3.47
C THR A 457 4.90 -17.50 3.12
N ARG A 458 3.78 -17.49 3.84
CA ARG A 458 2.74 -16.46 3.68
C ARG A 458 3.23 -15.16 4.30
N VAL A 459 3.06 -14.06 3.59
CA VAL A 459 3.50 -12.74 4.05
C VAL A 459 2.41 -11.70 3.85
N VAL A 460 2.38 -10.69 4.73
CA VAL A 460 1.54 -9.50 4.60
C VAL A 460 2.42 -8.38 4.06
N LEU A 461 2.22 -7.99 2.81
CA LEU A 461 3.00 -6.98 2.10
C LEU A 461 2.31 -5.61 2.16
N PRO A 462 2.83 -4.64 2.92
CA PRO A 462 2.21 -3.32 3.05
C PRO A 462 2.55 -2.37 1.90
N ALA A 463 1.82 -1.26 1.80
CA ALA A 463 2.07 -0.20 0.84
C ALA A 463 3.36 0.58 1.14
N CYS A 464 4.00 1.14 0.10
CA CYS A 464 5.20 1.98 0.22
C CYS A 464 4.98 3.31 0.94
N THR A 465 3.74 3.71 1.15
CA THR A 465 3.43 4.98 1.82
C THR A 465 3.57 4.89 3.36
N ILE A 466 3.85 3.70 3.88
CA ILE A 466 4.03 3.41 5.31
C ILE A 466 5.52 3.26 5.62
N ILE A 467 6.34 4.13 5.05
CA ILE A 467 7.76 4.19 5.35
C ILE A 467 7.94 5.24 6.45
N PRO A 468 8.39 4.89 7.65
CA PRO A 468 8.49 5.84 8.76
C PRO A 468 9.31 7.10 8.42
N ALA A 469 10.37 6.96 7.62
CA ALA A 469 11.16 8.10 7.15
C ALA A 469 10.37 9.08 6.24
N LEU A 470 9.31 8.62 5.58
CA LEU A 470 8.40 9.44 4.77
C LEU A 470 7.15 9.89 5.55
N LEU A 471 6.92 9.33 6.74
CA LEU A 471 5.87 9.78 7.66
C LEU A 471 6.28 11.04 8.43
N HIS A 472 7.54 11.47 8.34
CA HIS A 472 7.92 12.84 8.69
C HIS A 472 7.20 13.76 7.71
N LEU A 473 6.12 14.38 8.21
CA LEU A 473 5.49 15.47 7.51
C LEU A 473 6.55 16.51 7.17
N PRO A 474 6.50 17.14 5.99
CA PRO A 474 7.35 18.30 5.72
C PRO A 474 7.26 19.23 6.91
N ASP A 475 8.41 19.69 7.42
CA ASP A 475 8.39 20.86 8.28
C ASP A 475 7.69 21.96 7.47
N TYR A 476 6.53 22.42 7.92
CA TYR A 476 5.77 23.46 7.24
C TYR A 476 6.58 24.77 7.12
N ASP A 477 7.70 24.86 7.85
CA ASP A 477 8.67 25.95 7.84
C ASP A 477 9.73 25.82 6.74
N HIS A 478 9.81 24.69 6.01
CA HIS A 478 10.78 24.46 4.93
C HIS A 478 10.09 24.39 3.54
N PRO A 479 9.98 25.52 2.82
CA PRO A 479 9.33 25.58 1.49
C PRO A 479 10.05 24.76 0.40
N GLU A 480 11.27 24.29 0.64
CA GLU A 480 12.07 23.50 -0.30
C GLU A 480 11.50 22.09 -0.55
N VAL A 481 10.69 21.54 0.37
CA VAL A 481 10.06 20.22 0.18
C VAL A 481 9.02 20.24 -0.96
N VAL A 482 8.50 21.42 -1.30
CA VAL A 482 7.51 21.59 -2.40
C VAL A 482 8.15 21.33 -3.78
N GLU A 483 9.46 21.53 -3.95
CA GLU A 483 10.14 21.30 -5.24
C GLU A 483 10.23 19.84 -5.66
N TYR A 484 10.08 18.88 -4.73
CA TYR A 484 10.08 17.44 -5.06
C TYR A 484 8.80 16.99 -5.79
N PHE A 485 7.77 17.84 -5.85
CA PHE A 485 6.46 17.51 -6.42
C PHE A 485 6.19 18.15 -7.80
N LYS A 486 7.24 18.50 -8.56
CA LYS A 486 7.14 19.17 -9.88
C LYS A 486 6.37 18.41 -10.97
N HIS A 487 6.10 17.11 -10.80
CA HIS A 487 5.34 16.32 -11.78
C HIS A 487 4.16 15.58 -11.14
N PRO A 488 3.06 16.27 -10.83
CA PRO A 488 1.93 15.71 -10.10
C PRO A 488 1.27 14.48 -10.70
N ASN A 489 1.35 14.34 -12.03
CA ASN A 489 0.83 13.18 -12.76
C ASN A 489 1.89 12.07 -12.95
N GLU A 490 3.13 12.28 -12.48
CA GLU A 490 4.25 11.34 -12.58
C GLU A 490 4.91 11.01 -11.23
N ILE A 491 4.45 11.59 -10.11
CA ILE A 491 4.95 11.29 -8.75
C ILE A 491 4.98 9.78 -8.47
N TRP A 492 4.08 9.01 -9.10
CA TRP A 492 3.98 7.56 -8.93
C TRP A 492 4.67 6.73 -10.03
N LYS A 493 5.32 7.38 -11.01
CA LYS A 493 6.32 6.72 -11.87
C LYS A 493 7.65 6.54 -11.14
N ILE A 494 7.83 7.22 -10.01
CA ILE A 494 9.01 7.12 -9.14
C ILE A 494 8.56 6.41 -7.86
N CYS A 495 9.38 5.48 -7.36
CA CYS A 495 9.10 4.77 -6.11
C CYS A 495 8.79 5.77 -5.00
N ALA A 496 7.72 5.55 -4.21
CA ALA A 496 7.41 6.44 -3.07
C ALA A 496 8.60 6.55 -2.10
N CYS A 497 9.41 5.49 -2.04
CA CYS A 497 10.63 5.40 -1.27
C CYS A 497 11.75 6.38 -1.70
N ASN A 498 11.77 6.84 -2.95
CA ASN A 498 12.82 7.64 -3.61
C ASN A 498 14.29 7.21 -3.38
N TYR A 499 14.52 6.11 -2.67
CA TYR A 499 15.85 5.59 -2.39
C TYR A 499 16.42 4.89 -3.63
N SER A 500 17.68 5.20 -3.91
CA SER A 500 18.54 4.41 -4.78
C SER A 500 18.78 3.01 -4.20
N MET A 501 19.17 2.07 -5.05
CA MET A 501 19.55 0.72 -4.61
C MET A 501 20.71 0.75 -3.61
N GLU A 502 21.65 1.68 -3.80
CA GLU A 502 22.81 1.90 -2.94
C GLU A 502 22.40 2.40 -1.56
N GLU A 503 21.49 3.38 -1.48
CA GLU A 503 20.96 3.88 -0.20
C GLU A 503 20.20 2.80 0.56
N MET A 504 19.34 2.02 -0.12
CA MET A 504 18.63 0.90 0.50
C MET A 504 19.60 -0.16 1.03
N LYS A 505 20.65 -0.50 0.26
CA LYS A 505 21.69 -1.44 0.69
C LYS A 505 22.44 -0.91 1.91
N GLN A 506 22.80 0.37 1.91
CA GLN A 506 23.55 0.98 3.00
C GLN A 506 22.73 0.99 4.29
N ARG A 507 21.46 1.42 4.22
CA ARG A 507 20.54 1.41 5.37
C ARG A 507 20.37 0.01 5.93
N MET A 508 20.16 -1.00 5.08
CA MET A 508 20.03 -2.40 5.50
C MET A 508 21.28 -2.90 6.24
N ARG A 509 22.48 -2.57 5.74
CA ARG A 509 23.75 -2.91 6.40
C ARG A 509 23.90 -2.22 7.75
N ASP A 510 23.48 -0.97 7.86
CA ASP A 510 23.56 -0.21 9.11
C ASP A 510 22.63 -0.81 10.18
N VAL A 511 21.43 -1.26 9.78
CA VAL A 511 20.49 -1.98 10.67
C VAL A 511 21.06 -3.34 11.10
N GLU A 512 21.65 -4.11 10.18
CA GLU A 512 22.31 -5.38 10.51
C GLU A 512 23.47 -5.18 11.50
N ARG A 513 24.34 -4.19 11.23
CA ARG A 513 25.46 -3.85 12.12
C ARG A 513 24.97 -3.46 13.51
N GLN A 514 23.95 -2.61 13.59
CA GLN A 514 23.39 -2.18 14.87
C GLN A 514 22.79 -3.36 15.65
N ARG A 515 22.14 -4.31 14.96
CA ARG A 515 21.62 -5.52 15.59
C ARG A 515 22.73 -6.41 16.13
N GLU A 516 23.79 -6.64 15.36
CA GLU A 516 24.95 -7.42 15.83
C GLU A 516 25.62 -6.77 17.04
N GLU A 517 25.75 -5.44 17.05
CA GLU A 517 26.28 -4.69 18.18
C GLU A 517 25.40 -4.84 19.43
N ASN A 518 24.07 -4.78 19.26
CA ASN A 518 23.11 -4.97 20.34
C ASN A 518 23.14 -6.41 20.89
N GLU A 519 23.22 -7.42 20.02
CA GLU A 519 23.32 -8.83 20.41
C GLU A 519 24.62 -9.08 21.19
N ARG A 520 25.77 -8.59 20.70
CA ARG A 520 27.06 -8.67 21.42
C ARG A 520 27.05 -7.94 22.77
N ALA A 521 26.37 -6.80 22.85
CA ALA A 521 26.23 -6.06 24.10
C ALA A 521 25.36 -6.84 25.11
N ALA A 522 24.28 -7.47 24.63
CA ALA A 522 23.42 -8.31 25.46
C ALA A 522 24.16 -9.56 25.98
N GLU A 523 24.92 -10.26 25.13
CA GLU A 523 25.74 -11.41 25.53
C GLU A 523 26.77 -11.02 26.60
N LYS A 524 27.46 -9.89 26.43
CA LYS A 524 28.39 -9.35 27.43
C LYS A 524 27.70 -9.00 28.75
N ALA A 525 26.48 -8.45 28.70
CA ALA A 525 25.72 -8.12 29.89
C ALA A 525 25.28 -9.38 30.65
N VAL A 526 24.88 -10.44 29.95
CA VAL A 526 24.56 -11.75 30.55
C VAL A 526 25.81 -12.35 31.18
N GLY A 527 26.95 -12.39 30.47
CA GLY A 527 28.21 -12.88 31.01
C GLY A 527 28.70 -12.11 32.25
N ALA A 528 28.60 -10.77 32.23
CA ALA A 528 28.94 -9.94 33.38
C ALA A 528 28.03 -10.20 34.59
N LYS A 529 26.74 -10.48 34.37
CA LYS A 529 25.81 -10.85 35.44
C LYS A 529 26.16 -12.20 36.06
N GLU A 530 26.48 -13.20 35.24
CA GLU A 530 26.91 -14.52 35.71
C GLU A 530 28.22 -14.46 36.52
N ASP A 531 29.19 -13.68 36.06
CA ASP A 531 30.46 -13.51 36.79
C ASP A 531 30.26 -12.75 38.13
N ALA A 532 29.36 -11.76 38.16
CA ALA A 532 28.99 -11.05 39.39
C ALA A 532 28.19 -11.91 40.38
N GLU A 533 27.46 -12.93 39.89
CA GLU A 533 26.80 -13.94 40.74
C GLU A 533 27.83 -14.94 41.28
N ARG A 534 28.74 -15.47 40.44
CA ARG A 534 29.83 -16.36 40.90
C ARG A 534 30.76 -15.68 41.92
N GLY A 535 30.98 -14.37 41.80
CA GLY A 535 31.79 -13.60 42.75
C GLY A 535 31.16 -13.39 44.14
N ARG A 536 29.84 -13.56 44.28
CA ARG A 536 29.14 -13.37 45.57
C ARG A 536 29.19 -14.59 46.49
N ASP A 537 29.32 -15.79 45.93
CA ASP A 537 29.32 -17.03 46.72
C ASP A 537 30.62 -17.26 47.52
N TRP A 538 31.71 -16.54 47.21
CA TRP A 538 33.01 -16.78 47.85
C TRP A 538 33.29 -15.99 49.14
N HIS A 539 32.46 -15.00 49.50
CA HIS A 539 32.71 -14.16 50.68
C HIS A 539 31.70 -14.35 51.84
N GLY A 540 30.77 -15.30 51.75
CA GLY A 540 29.65 -15.44 52.70
C GLY A 540 29.82 -16.42 53.87
N GLU A 541 30.66 -17.46 53.80
CA GLU A 541 30.62 -18.58 54.78
C GLU A 541 31.86 -18.74 55.67
N GLY A 542 32.73 -17.72 55.76
CA GLY A 542 34.02 -17.84 56.46
C GLY A 542 34.10 -17.31 57.91
N SER A 543 33.10 -16.61 58.46
CA SER A 543 33.29 -15.85 59.71
C SER A 543 32.24 -16.10 60.79
N HIS A 544 32.00 -17.37 61.11
CA HIS A 544 31.39 -17.76 62.39
C HIS A 544 31.90 -19.12 62.86
N ARG A 545 33.20 -19.21 63.20
CA ARG A 545 33.69 -20.19 64.18
C ARG A 545 34.84 -19.60 64.99
N LEU A 546 34.58 -19.52 66.30
CA LEU A 546 35.43 -19.24 67.46
C LEU A 546 35.64 -17.76 67.82
#